data_AF-A0A3A2ZYW1-F1
#
_entry.id   AF-A0A3A2ZYW1-F1
#
_cell.length_a   1.000
_cell.length_b   1.000
_cell.length_c   1.000
_cell.angle_alpha   90.00
_cell.angle_beta   90.00
_cell.angle_gamma   90.00
#
_symmetry.space_group_name_H-M   'P 1'
#
loop_
_entity.id
_entity.type
_entity.pdbx_description
1 polymer ?
#
loop_
_entity_poly.entity_id
_entity_poly.type
_entity_poly.pdbx_seq_one_letter_code
_entity_poly.pdbx_strand_id
1 'polypeptide(L)'
;MADDAIFHKERHIKYFLRCLKTFLPDLYTPNDSNRMLLAFFTVAGLDILGVLQTKTTPEERKGYIEWVYHCQVPSGGFRGFTGTDFGLERRNSKNEAWDPANVPSTFFAIVILLILGDDLSRLKRRECLQWLPRMQREDGSFGEVLGPDGKIEGGRDLRFCCCAAGTRYLLRGNDGNADILGVSDIDVDKLVAFIEDCQSYDGGMSEAPFCESHCLTYAGIGALTFLGRLSKDTKPGKLLAPGSTEFESLVKWLVSRQTSELGEETEEDGDNHKIDQSVQNAKEICLEDRILQLPETKQPEEPALRWAGFNGRCNKTADTCYSFWNTGTLAVSTIPSPFIPCADMEKR
;
A
#
# COMPACT_ATOMS: atom_id res chain seq x y z
N MET A 1 36.16 -6.67 -12.76
CA MET A 1 35.35 -7.42 -11.78
C MET A 1 34.34 -6.43 -11.26
N ALA A 2 33.05 -6.62 -11.54
CA ALA A 2 32.03 -5.77 -10.95
C ALA A 2 32.04 -6.02 -9.44
N ASP A 3 31.99 -4.97 -8.62
CA ASP A 3 31.68 -5.15 -7.20
C ASP A 3 30.29 -5.77 -7.12
N ASP A 4 30.22 -7.02 -6.64
CA ASP A 4 28.95 -7.69 -6.41
C ASP A 4 28.13 -6.85 -5.41
N ALA A 5 26.85 -6.63 -5.69
CA ALA A 5 25.96 -5.93 -4.76
C ALA A 5 25.86 -6.71 -3.44
N ILE A 6 26.44 -6.18 -2.36
CA ILE A 6 26.46 -6.85 -1.05
C ILE A 6 25.19 -6.50 -0.26
N PHE A 7 24.38 -7.50 0.05
CA PHE A 7 23.26 -7.33 0.99
C PHE A 7 23.75 -7.37 2.44
N HIS A 8 23.87 -6.21 3.08
CA HIS A 8 24.34 -6.10 4.47
C HIS A 8 23.26 -6.47 5.51
N LYS A 9 22.83 -7.74 5.51
CA LYS A 9 21.75 -8.28 6.36
C LYS A 9 21.82 -7.83 7.83
N GLU A 10 22.98 -7.94 8.47
CA GLU A 10 23.15 -7.58 9.90
C GLU A 10 22.90 -6.09 10.19
N ARG A 11 23.18 -5.19 9.23
CA ARG A 11 22.87 -3.75 9.39
C ARG A 11 21.37 -3.52 9.39
N HIS A 12 20.63 -4.19 8.50
CA HIS A 12 19.17 -4.12 8.47
C HIS A 12 18.54 -4.71 9.73
N ILE A 13 19.05 -5.85 10.22
CA ILE A 13 18.61 -6.43 11.49
C ILE A 13 18.79 -5.43 12.64
N LYS A 14 19.98 -4.82 12.75
CA LYS A 14 20.26 -3.81 13.77
C LYS A 14 19.31 -2.60 13.67
N TYR A 15 19.03 -2.12 12.46
CA TYR A 15 18.11 -1.02 12.21
C TYR A 15 16.69 -1.35 12.69
N PHE A 16 16.12 -2.48 12.26
CA PHE A 16 14.77 -2.85 12.65
C PHE A 16 14.65 -3.16 14.14
N LEU A 17 15.66 -3.80 14.76
CA LEU A 17 15.67 -4.02 16.20
C LEU A 17 15.75 -2.70 16.99
N ARG A 18 16.47 -1.69 16.49
CA ARG A 18 16.44 -0.34 17.08
C ARG A 18 15.02 0.23 17.00
N CYS A 19 14.40 0.22 15.82
CA CYS A 19 13.05 0.74 15.65
C CYS A 19 12.00 0.00 16.50
N LEU A 20 12.18 -1.31 16.71
CA LEU A 20 11.25 -2.14 17.48
C LEU A 20 11.41 -2.01 19.00
N LYS A 21 12.66 -1.94 19.49
CA LYS A 21 12.97 -2.06 20.92
C LYS A 21 13.28 -0.74 21.61
N THR A 22 13.42 0.35 20.86
CA THR A 22 13.72 1.67 21.41
C THR A 22 12.75 2.72 20.88
N PHE A 23 12.86 3.95 21.39
CA PHE A 23 12.11 5.08 20.85
C PHE A 23 12.56 5.41 19.43
N LEU A 24 11.60 5.85 18.61
CA LEU A 24 11.91 6.43 17.30
C LEU A 24 12.53 7.83 17.47
N PRO A 25 13.36 8.29 16.52
CA PRO A 25 13.84 9.66 16.50
C PRO A 25 12.69 10.68 16.52
N ASP A 26 12.96 11.88 17.03
CA ASP A 26 12.04 13.02 17.09
C ASP A 26 11.47 13.43 15.71
N LEU A 27 12.24 13.21 14.64
CA LEU A 27 11.77 13.39 13.26
C LEU A 27 10.52 12.55 12.90
N TYR A 28 10.19 11.52 13.69
CA TYR A 28 8.97 10.72 13.52
C TYR A 28 7.75 11.30 14.25
N THR A 29 7.87 12.37 15.03
CA THR A 29 6.73 12.99 15.73
C THR A 29 5.57 13.38 14.78
N PRO A 30 5.80 13.93 13.57
CA PRO A 30 4.70 14.20 12.63
C PRO A 30 3.97 12.94 12.15
N ASN A 31 4.55 11.75 12.35
CA ASN A 31 3.98 10.45 11.99
C ASN A 31 3.33 9.72 13.18
N ASP A 32 3.00 10.44 14.26
CA ASP A 32 2.44 9.80 15.46
C ASP A 32 1.12 9.06 15.17
N SER A 33 0.30 9.58 14.26
CA SER A 33 -0.93 8.93 13.81
C SER A 33 -0.71 7.69 12.93
N ASN A 34 0.52 7.44 12.47
CA ASN A 34 0.91 6.34 11.59
C ASN A 34 1.67 5.23 12.33
N ARG A 35 1.62 5.16 13.68
CA ARG A 35 2.35 4.15 14.46
C ARG A 35 2.05 2.71 14.04
N MET A 36 0.81 2.40 13.68
CA MET A 36 0.43 1.06 13.19
C MET A 36 1.16 0.69 11.89
N LEU A 37 1.31 1.64 10.96
CA LEU A 37 2.08 1.46 9.72
C LEU A 37 3.57 1.23 10.02
N LEU A 38 4.15 2.02 10.93
CA LEU A 38 5.55 1.88 11.33
C LEU A 38 5.82 0.55 12.03
N ALA A 39 4.88 0.10 12.88
CA ALA A 39 4.92 -1.21 13.51
C ALA A 39 4.90 -2.33 12.46
N PHE A 40 4.02 -2.23 11.46
CA PHE A 40 3.96 -3.18 10.35
C PHE A 40 5.30 -3.29 9.61
N PHE A 41 5.88 -2.17 9.16
CA PHE A 41 7.17 -2.21 8.45
C PHE A 41 8.30 -2.79 9.30
N THR A 42 8.29 -2.54 10.60
CA THR A 42 9.33 -3.02 11.51
C THR A 42 9.21 -4.53 11.75
N VAL A 43 8.00 -5.01 12.05
CA VAL A 43 7.75 -6.43 12.31
C VAL A 43 7.91 -7.24 11.03
N ALA A 44 7.30 -6.80 9.92
CA ALA A 44 7.43 -7.46 8.62
C ALA A 44 8.89 -7.44 8.10
N GLY A 45 9.64 -6.37 8.35
CA GLY A 45 11.06 -6.30 8.00
C GLY A 45 11.88 -7.39 8.68
N LEU A 46 11.67 -7.64 9.98
CA LEU A 46 12.34 -8.73 10.70
C LEU A 46 11.89 -10.12 10.25
N ASP A 47 10.61 -10.26 9.88
CA ASP A 47 10.04 -11.50 9.39
C ASP A 47 10.60 -11.87 8.00
N ILE A 48 10.64 -10.92 7.07
CA ILE A 48 11.24 -11.10 5.73
C ILE A 48 12.73 -11.46 5.84
N LEU A 49 13.43 -10.90 6.84
CA LEU A 49 14.83 -11.25 7.12
C LEU A 49 14.98 -12.64 7.77
N GLY A 50 13.89 -13.29 8.17
CA GLY A 50 13.86 -14.62 8.80
C GLY A 50 14.41 -14.62 10.23
N VAL A 51 14.34 -13.48 10.93
CA VAL A 51 14.96 -13.32 12.26
C VAL A 51 14.02 -12.82 13.34
N LEU A 52 12.74 -12.58 13.03
CA LEU A 52 11.75 -12.12 14.00
C LEU A 52 11.72 -13.03 15.24
N GLN A 53 11.58 -14.34 15.03
CA GLN A 53 11.51 -15.33 16.12
C GLN A 53 12.83 -15.48 16.90
N THR A 54 13.98 -15.33 16.23
CA THR A 54 15.31 -15.53 16.85
C THR A 54 15.87 -14.28 17.53
N LYS A 55 15.38 -13.08 17.17
CA LYS A 55 15.82 -11.79 17.74
C LYS A 55 14.79 -11.16 18.67
N THR A 56 13.65 -11.80 18.89
CA THR A 56 12.65 -11.42 19.89
C THR A 56 12.33 -12.58 20.82
N THR A 57 11.94 -12.30 22.06
CA THR A 57 11.43 -13.32 22.99
C THR A 57 9.91 -13.52 22.81
N PRO A 58 9.35 -14.66 23.26
CA PRO A 58 7.89 -14.85 23.28
C PRO A 58 7.16 -13.74 24.07
N GLU A 59 7.74 -13.25 25.16
CA GLU A 59 7.18 -12.17 25.98
C GLU A 59 7.15 -10.84 25.23
N GLU A 60 8.21 -10.50 24.50
CA GLU A 60 8.25 -9.32 23.64
C GLU A 60 7.16 -9.39 22.57
N ARG A 61 7.06 -10.52 21.86
CA ARG A 61 6.02 -10.71 20.82
C ARG A 61 4.62 -10.63 21.39
N LYS A 62 4.39 -11.23 22.56
CA LYS A 62 3.12 -11.07 23.28
C LYS A 62 2.83 -9.61 23.59
N GLY A 63 3.82 -8.84 24.06
CA GLY A 63 3.67 -7.41 24.28
C GLY A 63 3.29 -6.63 23.01
N TYR A 64 3.86 -6.99 21.85
CA TYR A 64 3.48 -6.40 20.56
C TYR A 64 2.04 -6.73 20.18
N ILE A 65 1.61 -7.99 20.35
CA ILE A 65 0.22 -8.42 20.14
C ILE A 65 -0.73 -7.62 21.04
N GLU A 66 -0.40 -7.47 22.33
CA GLU A 66 -1.22 -6.68 23.26
C GLU A 66 -1.33 -5.21 22.83
N TRP A 67 -0.24 -4.61 22.33
CA TRP A 67 -0.28 -3.25 21.80
C TRP A 67 -1.17 -3.13 20.56
N VAL A 68 -1.11 -4.09 19.63
CA VAL A 68 -2.00 -4.10 18.46
C VAL A 68 -3.46 -4.21 18.90
N TYR A 69 -3.79 -5.12 19.82
CA TYR A 69 -5.15 -5.25 20.35
C TYR A 69 -5.60 -4.04 21.17
N HIS A 70 -4.68 -3.34 21.82
CA HIS A 70 -4.99 -2.06 22.47
C HIS A 70 -5.42 -0.98 21.46
N CYS A 71 -5.02 -1.09 20.19
CA CYS A 71 -5.52 -0.27 19.09
C CYS A 71 -6.85 -0.75 18.48
N GLN A 72 -7.45 -1.86 18.96
CA GLN A 72 -8.74 -2.31 18.45
C GLN A 72 -9.88 -1.40 18.95
N VAL A 73 -10.77 -1.01 18.04
CA VAL A 73 -11.92 -0.14 18.35
C VAL A 73 -13.15 -1.02 18.64
N PRO A 74 -13.97 -0.72 19.67
CA PRO A 74 -15.12 -1.56 20.03
C PRO A 74 -16.15 -1.72 18.92
N SER A 75 -16.31 -0.70 18.07
CA SER A 75 -17.23 -0.66 16.93
C SER A 75 -16.70 -1.30 15.65
N GLY A 76 -15.51 -1.90 15.68
CA GLY A 76 -14.86 -2.53 14.52
C GLY A 76 -13.69 -1.72 13.99
N GLY A 77 -12.66 -2.45 13.52
CA GLY A 77 -11.41 -1.91 13.00
C GLY A 77 -10.37 -1.55 14.07
N PHE A 78 -9.25 -0.98 13.63
CA PHE A 78 -8.14 -0.55 14.47
C PHE A 78 -7.80 0.92 14.23
N ARG A 79 -7.42 1.63 15.31
CA ARG A 79 -6.83 2.97 15.25
C ARG A 79 -5.36 2.91 14.82
N GLY A 80 -4.86 3.99 14.22
CA GLY A 80 -3.45 4.08 13.79
C GLY A 80 -2.46 4.29 14.94
N PHE A 81 -2.94 4.77 16.09
CA PHE A 81 -2.18 5.10 17.28
C PHE A 81 -3.10 5.24 18.49
N THR A 82 -2.55 5.22 19.70
CA THR A 82 -3.32 5.21 20.96
C THR A 82 -3.70 6.60 21.47
N GLY A 83 -3.28 7.69 20.80
CA GLY A 83 -3.52 9.05 21.27
C GLY A 83 -4.99 9.49 21.21
N THR A 84 -5.83 8.76 20.46
CA THR A 84 -7.28 8.97 20.42
C THR A 84 -8.06 8.01 21.31
N ASP A 85 -7.41 7.09 22.04
CA ASP A 85 -8.14 6.11 22.85
C ASP A 85 -8.80 6.78 24.07
N PHE A 86 -10.12 6.97 23.98
CA PHE A 86 -10.91 7.50 25.10
C PHE A 86 -11.20 6.44 26.18
N GLY A 87 -10.89 5.17 25.93
CA GLY A 87 -11.25 4.06 26.79
C GLY A 87 -12.74 3.71 26.74
N LEU A 88 -13.06 2.48 27.14
CA LEU A 88 -14.41 1.92 27.09
C LEU A 88 -15.43 2.72 27.91
N GLU A 89 -15.00 3.37 28.99
CA GLU A 89 -15.88 4.11 29.90
C GLU A 89 -16.29 5.49 29.37
N ARG A 90 -15.44 6.13 28.55
CA ARG A 90 -15.68 7.50 28.06
C ARG A 90 -16.09 7.55 26.60
N ARG A 91 -15.73 6.52 25.81
CA ARG A 91 -16.15 6.41 24.41
C ARG A 91 -17.65 6.18 24.32
N ASN A 92 -18.34 7.00 23.56
CA ASN A 92 -19.78 6.95 23.33
C ASN A 92 -20.12 7.43 21.92
N SER A 93 -21.39 7.31 21.52
CA SER A 93 -21.84 7.66 20.16
C SER A 93 -21.61 9.13 19.78
N LYS A 94 -21.46 10.04 20.76
CA LYS A 94 -21.20 11.46 20.49
C LYS A 94 -19.73 11.77 20.24
N ASN A 95 -18.81 10.92 20.70
CA ASN A 95 -17.37 11.17 20.60
C ASN A 95 -16.58 10.12 19.83
N GLU A 96 -17.20 9.02 19.42
CA GLU A 96 -16.51 7.97 18.68
C GLU A 96 -15.88 8.42 17.35
N ALA A 97 -16.39 9.49 16.75
CA ALA A 97 -15.79 10.10 15.55
C ALA A 97 -14.39 10.69 15.80
N TRP A 98 -14.02 10.98 17.05
CA TRP A 98 -12.68 11.43 17.43
C TRP A 98 -11.78 10.30 17.97
N ASP A 99 -12.32 9.07 18.08
CA ASP A 99 -11.57 7.81 18.23
C ASP A 99 -11.97 6.82 17.11
N PRO A 100 -11.72 7.18 15.83
CA PRO A 100 -12.17 6.35 14.72
C PRO A 100 -11.20 5.19 14.46
N ALA A 101 -11.77 4.08 13.98
CA ALA A 101 -10.98 3.09 13.27
C ALA A 101 -10.53 3.66 11.92
N ASN A 102 -9.38 3.19 11.44
CA ASN A 102 -8.72 3.64 10.22
C ASN A 102 -8.53 2.45 9.27
N VAL A 103 -8.90 2.60 7.99
CA VAL A 103 -8.90 1.50 7.00
C VAL A 103 -7.50 0.91 6.80
N PRO A 104 -6.45 1.70 6.47
CA PRO A 104 -5.08 1.18 6.41
C PRO A 104 -4.62 0.52 7.70
N SER A 105 -4.84 1.17 8.85
CA SER A 105 -4.40 0.67 10.15
C SER A 105 -5.07 -0.66 10.51
N THR A 106 -6.33 -0.85 10.11
CA THR A 106 -7.05 -2.11 10.28
C THR A 106 -6.42 -3.22 9.47
N PHE A 107 -6.07 -2.97 8.20
CA PHE A 107 -5.36 -3.95 7.38
C PHE A 107 -4.00 -4.32 8.00
N PHE A 108 -3.18 -3.31 8.35
CA PHE A 108 -1.86 -3.53 8.93
C PHE A 108 -1.90 -4.26 10.28
N ALA A 109 -2.85 -3.91 11.15
CA ALA A 109 -3.02 -4.59 12.44
C ALA A 109 -3.24 -6.09 12.27
N ILE A 110 -4.14 -6.49 11.35
CA ILE A 110 -4.42 -7.91 11.09
C ILE A 110 -3.19 -8.61 10.53
N VAL A 111 -2.46 -7.98 9.61
CA VAL A 111 -1.23 -8.56 9.05
C VAL A 111 -0.13 -8.68 10.11
N ILE A 112 0.04 -7.70 11.01
CA ILE A 112 0.99 -7.78 12.12
C ILE A 112 0.63 -8.97 13.03
N LEU A 113 -0.65 -9.12 13.40
CA LEU A 113 -1.11 -10.24 14.24
C LEU A 113 -0.78 -11.58 13.60
N LEU A 114 -1.03 -11.72 12.29
CA LEU A 114 -0.69 -12.93 11.54
C LEU A 114 0.82 -13.19 11.51
N ILE A 115 1.66 -12.18 11.26
CA ILE A 115 3.13 -12.31 11.28
C ILE A 115 3.63 -12.74 12.68
N LEU A 116 2.98 -12.27 13.74
CA LEU A 116 3.34 -12.61 15.12
C LEU A 116 2.80 -14.00 15.56
N GLY A 117 2.02 -14.68 14.73
CA GLY A 117 1.45 -16.00 15.02
C GLY A 117 0.23 -15.95 15.94
N ASP A 118 -0.50 -14.84 15.98
CA ASP A 118 -1.76 -14.74 16.71
C ASP A 118 -2.89 -15.53 16.01
N ASP A 119 -3.77 -16.15 16.78
CA ASP A 119 -4.88 -16.96 16.27
C ASP A 119 -6.12 -16.13 15.85
N LEU A 120 -6.05 -14.80 16.02
CA LEU A 120 -7.13 -13.85 15.74
C LEU A 120 -8.42 -14.08 16.55
N SER A 121 -8.40 -14.93 17.58
CA SER A 121 -9.59 -15.26 18.40
C SER A 121 -10.16 -14.05 19.15
N ARG A 122 -9.32 -13.06 19.45
CA ARG A 122 -9.68 -11.78 20.11
C ARG A 122 -10.10 -10.68 19.12
N LEU A 123 -9.95 -10.92 17.82
CA LEU A 123 -10.34 -9.96 16.80
C LEU A 123 -11.87 -9.91 16.72
N LYS A 124 -12.42 -8.70 16.85
CA LYS A 124 -13.83 -8.35 16.69
C LYS A 124 -14.28 -8.47 15.23
N ARG A 125 -14.17 -9.69 14.68
CA ARG A 125 -14.31 -10.00 13.26
C ARG A 125 -15.65 -9.53 12.70
N ARG A 126 -16.72 -9.77 13.47
CA ARG A 126 -18.07 -9.35 13.11
C ARG A 126 -18.18 -7.83 13.04
N GLU A 127 -17.72 -7.12 14.05
CA GLU A 127 -17.78 -5.66 14.10
C GLU A 127 -16.94 -5.02 13.01
N CYS A 128 -15.73 -5.54 12.74
CA CYS A 128 -14.90 -5.10 11.61
C CYS A 128 -15.65 -5.22 10.26
N LEU A 129 -16.32 -6.34 10.03
CA LEU A 129 -17.07 -6.58 8.79
C LEU A 129 -18.39 -5.82 8.71
N GLN A 130 -18.98 -5.42 9.83
CA GLN A 130 -20.12 -4.49 9.86
C GLN A 130 -19.69 -3.04 9.63
N TRP A 131 -18.49 -2.68 10.09
CA TRP A 131 -17.91 -1.36 9.89
C TRP A 131 -17.44 -1.12 8.46
N LEU A 132 -16.78 -2.12 7.83
CA LEU A 132 -16.12 -1.95 6.54
C LEU A 132 -17.04 -1.45 5.40
N PRO A 133 -18.29 -1.94 5.21
CA PRO A 133 -19.19 -1.41 4.19
C PRO A 133 -19.54 0.08 4.39
N ARG A 134 -19.50 0.58 5.63
CA ARG A 134 -19.75 2.00 5.93
C ARG A 134 -18.61 2.90 5.44
N MET A 135 -17.45 2.32 5.12
CA MET A 135 -16.30 3.04 4.56
C MET A 135 -16.36 3.17 3.03
N GLN A 136 -17.30 2.48 2.38
CA GLN A 136 -17.48 2.51 0.94
C GLN A 136 -18.40 3.66 0.53
N ARG A 137 -17.99 4.42 -0.49
CA ARG A 137 -18.78 5.50 -1.09
C ARG A 137 -19.67 4.98 -2.22
N GLU A 138 -20.59 5.82 -2.67
CA GLU A 138 -21.53 5.48 -3.75
C GLU A 138 -20.84 5.14 -5.06
N ASP A 139 -19.67 5.75 -5.32
CA ASP A 139 -18.81 5.53 -6.49
C ASP A 139 -17.94 4.27 -6.39
N GLY A 140 -18.02 3.52 -5.29
CA GLY A 140 -17.25 2.30 -5.06
C GLY A 140 -15.92 2.51 -4.33
N SER A 141 -15.42 3.75 -4.24
CA SER A 141 -14.18 4.08 -3.53
C SER A 141 -14.30 3.93 -2.01
N PHE A 142 -13.16 3.81 -1.32
CA PHE A 142 -13.10 3.73 0.14
C PHE A 142 -12.48 4.97 0.77
N GLY A 143 -12.96 5.32 1.96
CA GLY A 143 -12.36 6.38 2.77
C GLY A 143 -11.38 5.86 3.81
N GLU A 144 -10.86 6.78 4.61
CA GLU A 144 -9.86 6.50 5.62
C GLU A 144 -10.48 6.25 7.00
N VAL A 145 -11.37 7.14 7.43
CA VAL A 145 -12.05 7.11 8.75
C VAL A 145 -13.52 7.54 8.62
N LEU A 146 -14.34 7.18 9.63
CA LEU A 146 -15.67 7.76 9.82
C LEU A 146 -15.58 8.96 10.75
N GLY A 147 -15.88 10.14 10.22
CA GLY A 147 -16.00 11.37 10.98
C GLY A 147 -17.37 11.54 11.64
N PRO A 148 -17.65 12.75 12.16
CA PRO A 148 -18.95 13.10 12.74
C PRO A 148 -20.10 12.81 11.77
N ASP A 149 -21.26 12.45 12.33
CA ASP A 149 -22.47 12.08 11.59
C ASP A 149 -22.29 10.90 10.61
N GLY A 150 -21.24 10.10 10.81
CA GLY A 150 -20.94 8.94 9.96
C GLY A 150 -20.41 9.31 8.57
N LYS A 151 -19.95 10.55 8.39
CA LYS A 151 -19.37 11.00 7.13
C LYS A 151 -18.04 10.29 6.87
N ILE A 152 -17.87 9.77 5.67
CA ILE A 152 -16.62 9.16 5.23
C ILE A 152 -15.61 10.27 4.93
N GLU A 153 -14.50 10.30 5.67
CA GLU A 153 -13.40 11.26 5.49
C GLU A 153 -12.17 10.61 4.84
N GLY A 154 -11.25 11.44 4.36
CA GLY A 154 -10.09 11.04 3.58
C GLY A 154 -10.35 11.05 2.07
N GLY A 155 -9.29 10.83 1.29
CA GLY A 155 -9.34 10.81 -0.17
C GLY A 155 -10.14 9.64 -0.76
N ARG A 156 -10.13 9.54 -2.09
CA ARG A 156 -10.72 8.43 -2.86
C ARG A 156 -9.65 7.47 -3.42
N ASP A 157 -8.55 7.37 -2.69
CA ASP A 157 -7.30 6.76 -3.15
C ASP A 157 -7.39 5.22 -3.22
N LEU A 158 -6.85 4.63 -4.29
CA LEU A 158 -6.72 3.17 -4.47
C LEU A 158 -6.05 2.44 -3.28
N ARG A 159 -5.21 3.10 -2.49
CA ARG A 159 -4.61 2.55 -1.26
C ARG A 159 -5.68 2.14 -0.24
N PHE A 160 -6.73 2.94 -0.09
CA PHE A 160 -7.84 2.61 0.81
C PHE A 160 -8.65 1.44 0.25
N CYS A 161 -8.88 1.41 -1.06
CA CYS A 161 -9.51 0.28 -1.75
C CYS A 161 -8.75 -1.03 -1.55
N CYS A 162 -7.41 -1.00 -1.68
CA CYS A 162 -6.55 -2.16 -1.48
C CYS A 162 -6.59 -2.65 -0.03
N CYS A 163 -6.45 -1.75 0.94
CA CYS A 163 -6.53 -2.09 2.35
C CYS A 163 -7.91 -2.65 2.71
N ALA A 164 -9.00 -2.06 2.20
CA ALA A 164 -10.36 -2.54 2.43
C ALA A 164 -10.59 -3.94 1.82
N ALA A 165 -10.18 -4.15 0.56
CA ALA A 165 -10.26 -5.45 -0.09
C ALA A 165 -9.42 -6.51 0.64
N GLY A 166 -8.23 -6.15 1.10
CA GLY A 166 -7.36 -7.00 1.90
C GLY A 166 -7.97 -7.34 3.27
N THR A 167 -8.52 -6.36 4.00
CA THR A 167 -9.24 -6.59 5.25
C THR A 167 -10.43 -7.51 5.04
N ARG A 168 -11.23 -7.28 4.00
CA ARG A 168 -12.33 -8.18 3.61
C ARG A 168 -11.81 -9.59 3.34
N TYR A 169 -10.75 -9.74 2.56
CA TYR A 169 -10.15 -11.04 2.23
C TYR A 169 -9.72 -11.79 3.48
N LEU A 170 -8.96 -11.15 4.37
CA LEU A 170 -8.46 -11.76 5.61
C LEU A 170 -9.60 -12.16 6.55
N LEU A 171 -10.69 -11.39 6.60
CA LEU A 171 -11.79 -11.62 7.53
C LEU A 171 -12.98 -12.40 6.94
N ARG A 172 -13.12 -12.55 5.63
CA ARG A 172 -14.16 -13.42 5.03
C ARG A 172 -13.59 -14.75 4.52
N GLY A 173 -12.28 -14.82 4.24
CA GLY A 173 -11.64 -16.03 3.72
C GLY A 173 -12.04 -16.33 2.27
N ASN A 174 -11.34 -17.29 1.65
CA ASN A 174 -11.27 -17.50 0.19
C ASN A 174 -12.60 -17.78 -0.53
N ASP A 175 -13.64 -18.22 0.15
CA ASP A 175 -14.89 -18.58 -0.52
C ASP A 175 -15.85 -17.39 -0.67
N GLY A 176 -15.57 -16.23 -0.04
CA GLY A 176 -16.50 -15.09 0.06
C GLY A 176 -17.80 -15.40 0.83
N ASN A 177 -18.12 -16.68 0.96
CA ASN A 177 -19.30 -17.34 1.48
C ASN A 177 -19.08 -17.92 2.89
N ALA A 178 -18.04 -17.51 3.61
CA ALA A 178 -18.14 -17.54 5.07
C ALA A 178 -19.13 -16.45 5.47
N ASP A 179 -20.40 -16.65 5.09
CA ASP A 179 -21.50 -15.77 5.39
C ASP A 179 -21.58 -15.69 6.90
N ILE A 180 -21.04 -14.60 7.44
CA ILE A 180 -21.30 -14.26 8.82
C ILE A 180 -22.75 -13.82 8.82
N LEU A 181 -23.64 -14.73 9.24
CA LEU A 181 -25.08 -14.54 9.22
C LEU A 181 -25.47 -13.13 9.73
N GLY A 182 -26.14 -12.36 8.87
CA GLY A 182 -26.58 -11.01 9.19
C GLY A 182 -25.49 -9.93 9.16
N VAL A 183 -24.39 -10.12 8.40
CA VAL A 183 -23.39 -9.08 8.14
C VAL A 183 -23.31 -8.80 6.63
N SER A 184 -23.80 -7.62 6.24
CA SER A 184 -23.70 -7.12 4.87
C SER A 184 -22.25 -7.05 4.42
N ASP A 185 -22.01 -7.29 3.14
CA ASP A 185 -20.69 -7.14 2.54
C ASP A 185 -20.54 -5.80 1.83
N ILE A 186 -19.33 -5.50 1.39
CA ILE A 186 -19.06 -4.38 0.49
C ILE A 186 -19.68 -4.66 -0.89
N ASP A 187 -20.00 -3.60 -1.62
CA ASP A 187 -20.39 -3.68 -3.03
C ASP A 187 -19.13 -3.95 -3.87
N VAL A 188 -18.86 -5.23 -4.14
CA VAL A 188 -17.67 -5.66 -4.88
C VAL A 188 -17.68 -5.15 -6.31
N ASP A 189 -18.84 -5.15 -6.97
CA ASP A 189 -18.96 -4.73 -8.37
C ASP A 189 -18.66 -3.24 -8.53
N LYS A 190 -19.17 -2.39 -7.62
CA LYS A 190 -18.81 -0.97 -7.61
C LYS A 190 -17.33 -0.73 -7.32
N LEU A 191 -16.74 -1.49 -6.40
CA LEU A 191 -15.31 -1.37 -6.11
C LEU A 191 -14.47 -1.74 -7.35
N VAL A 192 -14.83 -2.82 -8.05
CA VAL A 192 -14.15 -3.22 -9.30
C VAL A 192 -14.31 -2.12 -10.35
N ALA A 193 -15.52 -1.60 -10.56
CA ALA A 193 -15.76 -0.52 -11.52
C ALA A 193 -14.92 0.73 -11.21
N PHE A 194 -14.87 1.16 -9.94
CA PHE A 194 -14.04 2.28 -9.51
C PHE A 194 -12.55 2.05 -9.82
N ILE A 195 -12.03 0.85 -9.55
CA ILE A 195 -10.64 0.51 -9.79
C ILE A 195 -10.34 0.51 -11.30
N GLU A 196 -11.23 -0.03 -12.13
CA GLU A 196 -11.09 -0.02 -13.59
C GLU A 196 -11.10 1.42 -14.15
N ASP A 197 -11.96 2.29 -13.62
CA ASP A 197 -12.03 3.71 -14.00
C ASP A 197 -10.77 4.52 -13.61
N CYS A 198 -9.94 4.00 -12.70
CA CYS A 198 -8.66 4.63 -12.34
C CYS A 198 -7.52 4.35 -13.34
N GLN A 199 -7.71 3.46 -14.32
CA GLN A 199 -6.72 3.27 -15.38
C GLN A 199 -6.73 4.46 -16.34
N SER A 200 -5.58 5.09 -16.50
CA SER A 200 -5.39 6.24 -17.39
C SER A 200 -4.93 5.82 -18.78
N TYR A 201 -4.95 6.77 -19.72
CA TYR A 201 -4.66 6.55 -21.14
C TYR A 201 -3.27 5.95 -21.44
N ASP A 202 -2.31 6.11 -20.53
CA ASP A 202 -0.94 5.60 -20.66
C ASP A 202 -0.78 4.16 -20.14
N GLY A 203 -1.86 3.55 -19.64
CA GLY A 203 -1.92 2.18 -19.13
C GLY A 203 -1.70 2.07 -17.62
N GLY A 204 -1.15 3.10 -16.98
CA GLY A 204 -0.99 3.14 -15.53
C GLY A 204 -2.29 3.44 -14.82
N MET A 205 -2.29 3.31 -13.49
CA MET A 205 -3.44 3.67 -12.68
C MET A 205 -3.10 4.86 -11.79
N SER A 206 -4.13 5.65 -11.49
CA SER A 206 -4.01 6.86 -10.69
C SER A 206 -4.76 6.73 -9.36
N GLU A 207 -4.60 7.70 -8.47
CA GLU A 207 -5.27 7.66 -7.16
C GLU A 207 -6.81 7.62 -7.26
N ALA A 208 -7.37 8.27 -8.29
CA ALA A 208 -8.79 8.37 -8.60
C ALA A 208 -8.94 8.61 -10.11
N PRO A 209 -10.13 8.39 -10.71
CA PRO A 209 -10.33 8.59 -12.13
C PRO A 209 -9.91 9.99 -12.60
N PHE A 210 -9.30 10.06 -13.78
CA PHE A 210 -8.79 11.29 -14.43
C PHE A 210 -7.57 11.95 -13.74
N CYS A 211 -6.85 11.23 -12.87
CA CYS A 211 -5.59 11.69 -12.28
C CYS A 211 -4.35 11.13 -13.03
N GLU A 212 -3.17 11.66 -12.69
CA GLU A 212 -1.89 11.19 -13.24
C GLU A 212 -1.59 9.75 -12.78
N SER A 213 -1.16 8.91 -13.72
CA SER A 213 -0.72 7.55 -13.41
C SER A 213 0.47 7.54 -12.47
N HIS A 214 0.40 6.67 -11.46
CA HIS A 214 1.43 6.51 -10.45
C HIS A 214 1.62 5.02 -10.14
N CYS A 215 2.76 4.62 -9.58
CA CYS A 215 3.00 3.26 -9.09
C CYS A 215 2.05 2.83 -7.95
N LEU A 216 1.09 3.69 -7.58
CA LEU A 216 -0.15 3.31 -6.88
C LEU A 216 -0.98 2.27 -7.64
N THR A 217 -0.66 2.01 -8.92
CA THR A 217 -1.10 0.85 -9.68
C THR A 217 -1.08 -0.46 -8.89
N TYR A 218 -0.09 -0.69 -8.03
CA TYR A 218 -0.08 -1.86 -7.15
C TYR A 218 -1.32 -1.95 -6.26
N ALA A 219 -1.81 -0.83 -5.75
CA ALA A 219 -2.98 -0.82 -4.89
C ALA A 219 -4.24 -1.26 -5.66
N GLY A 220 -4.43 -0.77 -6.90
CA GLY A 220 -5.54 -1.20 -7.76
C GLY A 220 -5.48 -2.69 -8.08
N ILE A 221 -4.34 -3.15 -8.60
CA ILE A 221 -4.13 -4.56 -8.97
C ILE A 221 -4.16 -5.48 -7.75
N GLY A 222 -3.61 -5.06 -6.62
CA GLY A 222 -3.67 -5.77 -5.35
C GLY A 222 -5.10 -5.92 -4.84
N ALA A 223 -5.91 -4.85 -4.91
CA ALA A 223 -7.32 -4.90 -4.58
C ALA A 223 -8.08 -5.91 -5.46
N LEU A 224 -7.93 -5.83 -6.79
CA LEU A 224 -8.53 -6.80 -7.72
C LEU A 224 -8.05 -8.22 -7.46
N THR A 225 -6.79 -8.40 -7.08
CA THR A 225 -6.24 -9.71 -6.71
C THR A 225 -6.93 -10.27 -5.46
N PHE A 226 -7.14 -9.44 -4.42
CA PHE A 226 -7.89 -9.85 -3.23
C PHE A 226 -9.34 -10.23 -3.57
N LEU A 227 -10.00 -9.47 -4.45
CA LEU A 227 -11.39 -9.72 -4.86
C LEU A 227 -11.51 -10.97 -5.75
N GLY A 228 -10.62 -11.14 -6.72
CA GLY A 228 -10.59 -12.29 -7.63
C GLY A 228 -10.27 -13.61 -6.93
N ARG A 229 -9.48 -13.57 -5.84
CA ARG A 229 -9.26 -14.73 -4.97
C ARG A 229 -10.50 -15.15 -4.16
N LEU A 230 -11.52 -14.29 -4.08
CA LEU A 230 -12.77 -14.54 -3.34
C LEU A 230 -13.90 -15.05 -4.22
N SER A 231 -13.76 -15.02 -5.55
CA SER A 231 -14.80 -15.47 -6.46
C SER A 231 -14.32 -16.62 -7.35
N LYS A 232 -14.91 -17.80 -7.17
CA LYS A 232 -14.65 -18.97 -8.02
C LYS A 232 -15.26 -18.86 -9.41
N ASP A 233 -16.26 -17.99 -9.59
CA ASP A 233 -17.09 -17.91 -10.78
C ASP A 233 -16.92 -16.61 -11.58
N THR A 234 -16.07 -15.67 -11.12
CA THR A 234 -15.86 -14.39 -11.80
C THR A 234 -14.70 -14.51 -12.78
N LYS A 235 -14.96 -14.19 -14.05
CA LYS A 235 -13.90 -14.02 -15.05
C LYS A 235 -12.94 -12.93 -14.56
N PRO A 236 -11.62 -13.09 -14.72
CA PRO A 236 -10.68 -12.02 -14.36
C PRO A 236 -11.10 -10.72 -15.04
N GLY A 237 -11.17 -9.64 -14.26
CA GLY A 237 -11.43 -8.29 -14.78
C GLY A 237 -10.42 -7.93 -15.86
N LYS A 238 -10.72 -6.92 -16.68
CA LYS A 238 -9.93 -6.64 -17.90
C LYS A 238 -8.45 -6.41 -17.55
N LEU A 239 -8.19 -5.68 -16.47
CA LEU A 239 -6.85 -5.42 -15.93
C LEU A 239 -6.04 -6.65 -15.49
N LEU A 240 -6.68 -7.81 -15.32
CA LEU A 240 -6.06 -9.09 -14.91
C LEU A 240 -6.18 -10.16 -16.00
N ALA A 241 -6.61 -9.80 -17.21
CA ALA A 241 -6.81 -10.73 -18.31
C ALA A 241 -5.74 -10.54 -19.41
N PRO A 242 -4.72 -11.42 -19.47
CA PRO A 242 -3.72 -11.39 -20.55
C PRO A 242 -4.36 -11.36 -21.94
N GLY A 243 -3.85 -10.49 -22.82
CA GLY A 243 -4.41 -10.25 -24.15
C GLY A 243 -5.55 -9.22 -24.23
N SER A 244 -6.05 -8.71 -23.10
CA SER A 244 -6.93 -7.53 -23.11
C SER A 244 -6.14 -6.25 -23.34
N THR A 245 -6.78 -5.22 -23.89
CA THR A 245 -6.13 -3.92 -24.15
C THR A 245 -5.67 -3.25 -22.84
N GLU A 246 -6.50 -3.36 -21.80
CA GLU A 246 -6.24 -2.82 -20.47
C GLU A 246 -5.03 -3.49 -19.81
N PHE A 247 -4.93 -4.82 -19.89
CA PHE A 247 -3.78 -5.55 -19.36
C PHE A 247 -2.49 -5.25 -20.12
N GLU A 248 -2.50 -5.29 -21.46
CA GLU A 248 -1.29 -5.07 -22.26
C GLU A 248 -0.75 -3.63 -22.11
N SER A 249 -1.64 -2.65 -22.01
CA SER A 249 -1.26 -1.26 -21.73
C SER A 249 -0.67 -1.09 -20.33
N LEU A 250 -1.24 -1.76 -19.32
CA LEU A 250 -0.71 -1.82 -17.97
C LEU A 250 0.70 -2.41 -17.93
N VAL A 251 0.91 -3.57 -18.56
CA VAL A 251 2.24 -4.20 -18.61
C VAL A 251 3.25 -3.28 -19.29
N LYS A 252 2.88 -2.66 -20.41
CA LYS A 252 3.72 -1.66 -21.10
C LYS A 252 4.08 -0.49 -20.18
N TRP A 253 3.12 0.02 -19.43
CA TRP A 253 3.35 1.09 -18.47
C TRP A 253 4.35 0.66 -17.38
N LEU A 254 4.15 -0.52 -16.77
CA LEU A 254 5.01 -1.05 -15.70
C LEU A 254 6.46 -1.26 -16.17
N VAL A 255 6.67 -1.86 -17.34
CA VAL A 255 8.04 -2.07 -17.86
C VAL A 255 8.74 -0.75 -18.20
N SER A 256 7.98 0.30 -18.55
CA SER A 256 8.52 1.64 -18.83
C SER A 256 8.89 2.45 -17.58
N ARG A 257 8.73 1.90 -16.38
CA ARG A 257 9.15 2.56 -15.11
C ARG A 257 10.61 2.32 -14.76
N GLN A 258 11.27 1.34 -15.37
CA GLN A 258 12.69 1.11 -15.13
C GLN A 258 13.49 2.31 -15.63
N THR A 259 14.36 2.86 -14.79
CA THR A 259 15.13 4.07 -15.10
C THR A 259 16.53 4.02 -14.48
N SER A 260 17.50 4.63 -15.17
CA SER A 260 18.85 4.89 -14.66
C SER A 260 18.99 6.29 -14.03
N GLU A 261 17.92 7.09 -14.02
CA GLU A 261 17.91 8.40 -13.36
C GLU A 261 17.68 8.23 -11.85
N LEU A 262 18.77 8.22 -11.06
CA LEU A 262 18.71 7.93 -9.62
C LEU A 262 18.39 9.16 -8.73
N GLY A 263 18.24 10.34 -9.34
CA GLY A 263 18.14 11.62 -8.61
C GLY A 263 19.51 12.13 -8.15
N GLU A 264 19.59 13.41 -7.82
CA GLU A 264 20.81 13.99 -7.23
C GLU A 264 20.92 13.50 -5.79
N GLU A 265 22.07 12.92 -5.42
CA GLU A 265 22.41 12.68 -4.01
C GLU A 265 22.43 14.06 -3.33
N THR A 266 21.46 14.35 -2.47
CA THR A 266 21.49 15.57 -1.67
C THR A 266 22.67 15.47 -0.70
N GLU A 267 23.81 16.02 -1.10
CA GLU A 267 24.84 16.42 -0.15
C GLU A 267 24.21 17.43 0.82
N GLU A 268 24.30 17.13 2.12
CA GLU A 268 23.88 18.04 3.18
C GLU A 268 24.65 19.36 3.06
N ASP A 269 23.90 20.47 3.05
CA ASP A 269 24.30 21.86 3.27
C ASP A 269 25.42 22.48 2.41
N GLY A 270 24.98 23.22 1.38
CA GLY A 270 25.53 24.55 1.11
C GLY A 270 25.99 24.82 -0.32
N ASP A 271 25.06 25.13 -1.22
CA ASP A 271 25.14 26.40 -1.95
C ASP A 271 23.83 26.73 -2.69
N ASN A 272 23.45 28.00 -2.65
CA ASN A 272 22.30 28.52 -3.39
C ASN A 272 22.58 28.46 -4.91
N HIS A 273 22.10 27.41 -5.59
CA HIS A 273 22.06 27.44 -7.05
C HIS A 273 20.99 28.43 -7.52
N LYS A 274 21.48 29.57 -8.02
CA LYS A 274 20.72 30.59 -8.73
C LYS A 274 19.90 29.95 -9.85
N ILE A 275 18.59 30.14 -9.78
CA ILE A 275 17.67 29.90 -10.90
C ILE A 275 18.07 30.86 -12.02
N ASP A 276 18.58 30.32 -13.13
CA ASP A 276 18.86 31.09 -14.33
C ASP A 276 17.53 31.55 -14.96
N GLN A 277 17.20 32.82 -14.78
CA GLN A 277 16.09 33.48 -15.46
C GLN A 277 16.52 33.85 -16.88
N SER A 278 16.41 32.89 -17.81
CA SER A 278 16.48 33.17 -19.24
C SER A 278 15.15 32.84 -19.93
N VAL A 279 14.06 33.47 -19.47
CA VAL A 279 12.82 33.56 -20.25
C VAL A 279 12.90 34.80 -21.12
N GLN A 280 13.49 34.67 -22.31
CA GLN A 280 13.34 35.67 -23.37
C GLN A 280 13.01 35.00 -24.71
N ASN A 281 11.87 35.42 -25.26
CA ASN A 281 11.38 35.26 -26.63
C ASN A 281 10.85 33.88 -27.06
N ALA A 282 9.70 33.49 -26.50
CA ALA A 282 8.82 32.53 -27.18
C ALA A 282 8.09 33.22 -28.35
N LYS A 283 8.72 33.22 -29.54
CA LYS A 283 7.93 33.16 -30.78
C LYS A 283 7.16 31.84 -30.75
N GLU A 284 5.93 31.81 -31.27
CA GLU A 284 5.17 30.56 -31.42
C GLU A 284 5.98 29.58 -32.29
N ILE A 285 6.72 28.70 -31.64
CA ILE A 285 7.40 27.57 -32.29
C ILE A 285 6.30 26.55 -32.59
N CYS A 286 6.20 26.15 -33.86
CA CYS A 286 5.26 25.13 -34.32
C CYS A 286 5.47 23.83 -33.53
N LEU A 287 4.41 23.05 -33.33
CA LEU A 287 4.47 21.86 -32.48
C LEU A 287 5.55 20.87 -32.95
N GLU A 288 5.70 20.70 -34.26
CA GLU A 288 6.73 19.84 -34.86
C GLU A 288 8.15 20.30 -34.51
N ASP A 289 8.42 21.61 -34.54
CA ASP A 289 9.74 22.17 -34.22
C ASP A 289 10.07 22.00 -32.73
N ARG A 290 9.06 22.06 -31.85
CA ARG A 290 9.23 21.76 -30.42
C ARG A 290 9.53 20.29 -30.19
N ILE A 291 8.91 19.39 -30.95
CA ILE A 291 9.16 17.94 -30.90
C ILE A 291 10.58 17.63 -31.38
N LEU A 292 11.04 18.27 -32.45
CA LEU A 292 12.41 18.12 -32.98
C LEU A 292 13.49 18.66 -32.04
N GLN A 293 13.14 19.60 -31.16
CA GLN A 293 14.03 20.14 -30.13
C GLN A 293 14.01 19.33 -28.82
N LEU A 294 13.13 18.33 -28.69
CA LEU A 294 13.17 17.45 -27.52
C LEU A 294 14.50 16.68 -27.53
N PRO A 295 15.18 16.59 -26.38
CA PRO A 295 16.40 15.81 -26.28
C PRO A 295 16.11 14.37 -26.69
N GLU A 296 16.95 13.81 -27.58
CA GLU A 296 16.87 12.41 -27.94
C GLU A 296 17.03 11.56 -26.67
N THR A 297 16.04 10.73 -26.37
CA THR A 297 16.16 9.67 -25.36
C THR A 297 17.21 8.67 -25.85
N LYS A 298 18.45 8.86 -25.40
CA LYS A 298 19.54 7.92 -25.63
C LYS A 298 19.17 6.57 -25.03
N GLN A 299 19.40 5.49 -25.78
CA GLN A 299 19.28 4.16 -25.20
C GLN A 299 20.34 4.00 -24.09
N PRO A 300 19.99 3.40 -22.93
CA PRO A 300 20.94 3.21 -21.84
C PRO A 300 22.10 2.34 -22.30
N GLU A 301 23.33 2.83 -22.10
CA GLU A 301 24.56 2.08 -22.39
C GLU A 301 24.75 0.93 -21.38
N GLU A 302 25.48 -0.14 -21.74
CA GLU A 302 25.72 -1.32 -20.87
C GLU A 302 26.13 -1.00 -19.40
N PRO A 303 26.93 0.04 -19.10
CA PRO A 303 27.24 0.41 -17.72
C PRO A 303 26.03 0.96 -16.94
N ALA A 304 25.12 1.68 -17.60
CA ALA A 304 23.90 2.23 -16.99
C ALA A 304 22.86 1.13 -16.67
N LEU A 305 22.95 -0.03 -17.34
CA LEU A 305 22.13 -1.20 -17.04
C LEU A 305 22.61 -1.98 -15.79
N ARG A 306 23.77 -1.64 -15.22
CA ARG A 306 24.27 -2.31 -14.01
C ARG A 306 23.52 -1.89 -12.74
N TRP A 307 22.99 -0.67 -12.71
CA TRP A 307 22.26 -0.11 -11.58
C TRP A 307 21.07 0.67 -12.09
N ALA A 308 19.88 0.09 -12.00
CA ALA A 308 18.63 0.73 -12.39
C ALA A 308 17.65 0.68 -11.22
N GLY A 309 16.86 1.74 -11.08
CA GLY A 309 15.72 1.80 -10.19
C GLY A 309 14.41 1.81 -10.95
N PHE A 310 13.33 2.09 -10.23
CA PHE A 310 12.02 2.34 -10.82
C PHE A 310 11.54 3.71 -10.39
N ASN A 311 10.91 4.45 -11.30
CA ASN A 311 10.22 5.69 -10.95
C ASN A 311 8.73 5.44 -10.68
N GLY A 312 8.11 6.38 -9.98
CA GLY A 312 6.70 6.30 -9.61
C GLY A 312 5.76 6.70 -10.74
N ARG A 313 6.25 7.54 -11.65
CA ARG A 313 5.49 8.15 -12.74
C ARG A 313 6.46 8.65 -13.82
N CYS A 314 5.95 8.95 -15.00
CA CYS A 314 6.74 9.37 -16.16
C CYS A 314 7.62 10.59 -15.84
N ASN A 315 8.86 10.60 -16.36
CA ASN A 315 9.83 11.69 -16.22
C ASN A 315 10.17 12.06 -14.75
N LYS A 316 10.14 11.08 -13.86
CA LYS A 316 10.63 11.20 -12.49
C LYS A 316 11.84 10.30 -12.27
N THR A 317 12.61 10.66 -11.26
CA THR A 317 13.75 9.90 -10.77
C THR A 317 13.29 8.60 -10.11
N ALA A 318 14.23 7.67 -9.97
CA ALA A 318 14.01 6.43 -9.24
C ALA A 318 13.73 6.69 -7.75
N ASP A 319 12.95 5.80 -7.16
CA ASP A 319 12.81 5.66 -5.70
C ASP A 319 12.89 4.16 -5.37
N THR A 320 13.57 3.84 -4.27
CA THR A 320 13.73 2.46 -3.80
C THR A 320 12.40 1.74 -3.68
N CYS A 321 11.35 2.41 -3.17
CA CYS A 321 10.07 1.76 -2.92
C CYS A 321 9.37 1.27 -4.20
N TYR A 322 9.60 1.92 -5.35
CA TYR A 322 9.01 1.51 -6.62
C TYR A 322 9.57 0.20 -7.15
N SER A 323 10.69 -0.29 -6.60
CA SER A 323 11.12 -1.66 -6.84
C SER A 323 10.03 -2.65 -6.44
N PHE A 324 9.42 -2.47 -5.25
CA PHE A 324 8.31 -3.30 -4.81
C PHE A 324 7.02 -2.96 -5.57
N TRP A 325 6.64 -1.69 -5.64
CA TRP A 325 5.35 -1.31 -6.25
C TRP A 325 5.25 -1.70 -7.72
N ASN A 326 6.35 -1.61 -8.48
CA ASN A 326 6.34 -1.98 -9.89
C ASN A 326 6.46 -3.49 -10.10
N THR A 327 7.49 -4.13 -9.54
CA THR A 327 7.73 -5.58 -9.76
C THR A 327 6.71 -6.45 -9.04
N GLY A 328 6.22 -6.01 -7.89
CA GLY A 328 5.12 -6.64 -7.17
C GLY A 328 3.83 -6.65 -7.99
N THR A 329 3.53 -5.54 -8.69
CA THR A 329 2.38 -5.47 -9.60
C THR A 329 2.53 -6.46 -10.76
N LEU A 330 3.70 -6.49 -11.40
CA LEU A 330 3.99 -7.47 -12.46
C LEU A 330 3.82 -8.90 -11.95
N ALA A 331 4.34 -9.22 -10.77
CA ALA A 331 4.24 -10.56 -10.20
C ALA A 331 2.77 -10.97 -9.94
N VAL A 332 1.95 -10.10 -9.35
CA VAL A 332 0.55 -10.46 -9.05
C VAL A 332 -0.37 -10.44 -10.26
N SER A 333 -0.03 -9.68 -11.31
CA SER A 333 -0.83 -9.58 -12.55
C SER A 333 -0.50 -10.67 -13.58
N THR A 334 0.74 -11.15 -13.62
CA THR A 334 1.21 -12.09 -14.67
C THR A 334 1.32 -13.54 -14.21
N ILE A 335 1.48 -13.79 -12.92
CA ILE A 335 1.64 -15.15 -12.39
C ILE A 335 0.27 -15.67 -11.96
N PRO A 336 -0.21 -16.80 -12.51
CA PRO A 336 -1.31 -17.54 -11.89
C PRO A 336 -0.81 -18.05 -10.54
N SER A 337 -1.06 -17.28 -9.47
CA SER A 337 -0.49 -17.53 -8.15
C SER A 337 -0.77 -18.97 -7.70
N PRO A 338 0.24 -19.74 -7.25
CA PRO A 338 -0.04 -20.93 -6.48
C PRO A 338 -0.74 -20.49 -5.19
N PHE A 339 -1.84 -21.15 -4.88
CA PHE A 339 -2.56 -21.03 -3.62
C PHE A 339 -1.57 -21.12 -2.44
N ILE A 340 -1.62 -20.15 -1.52
CA ILE A 340 -1.28 -20.42 -0.12
C ILE A 340 -2.63 -20.37 0.61
N PRO A 341 -3.25 -21.52 0.91
CA PRO A 341 -4.47 -21.56 1.71
C PRO A 341 -4.25 -20.85 3.04
N CYS A 342 -5.25 -20.13 3.53
CA CYS A 342 -5.21 -19.51 4.86
C CYS A 342 -4.91 -20.54 5.97
N ALA A 343 -5.24 -21.82 5.75
CA ALA A 343 -4.92 -22.93 6.63
C ALA A 343 -3.41 -23.24 6.77
N ASP A 344 -2.56 -22.79 5.85
CA ASP A 344 -1.10 -22.94 5.97
C ASP A 344 -0.43 -21.76 6.71
N MET A 345 -1.19 -20.71 7.04
CA MET A 345 -0.71 -19.68 7.97
C MET A 345 -0.77 -20.14 9.44
N GLU A 346 -1.58 -21.15 9.77
CA GLU A 346 -1.62 -21.76 11.12
C GLU A 346 -0.39 -22.65 11.41
N LYS A 347 0.46 -22.91 10.40
CA LYS A 347 1.62 -23.83 10.50
C LYS A 347 2.98 -23.13 10.45
N ARG A 348 3.04 -21.80 10.56
CA ARG A 348 4.29 -21.05 10.62
C ARG A 348 4.56 -20.44 11.98
#